data_AF-A0A935KP50-F1
#
_entry.id   AF-A0A935KP50-F1
#
_cell.length_a   1.000
_cell.length_b   1.000
_cell.length_c   1.000
_cell.angle_alpha   90.00
_cell.angle_beta   90.00
_cell.angle_gamma   90.00
#
_symmetry.space_group_name_H-M   'P 1'
#
loop_
_entity.id
_entity.type
_entity.pdbx_description
1 polymer ?
#
loop_
_entity_poly.entity_id
_entity_poly.type
_entity_poly.pdbx_seq_one_letter_code
_entity_poly.pdbx_strand_id
1 'polypeptide(L)'
;MLRQQALTAAAGSSAQQLAELAFCDGELLRLVARRRAVQQALGLGLDAPQQQALARLQQETAATLELPLPTTPFFALVDAACAAPAEHRPSRGPAAIIVFKPGTSRDQVESLVQRLSAAGCKPLYLPGDERLAIGAIGDERLLASLRLESHPQVESVTLVPSAHKLVSRDFHPHDTIVNIGELPVGSNRFVVIAGPCAVESREQMTQAAEVVQRAGANGLRGGAFKPRSSPYAFQGLGREGLELLAAAARAVGLPCVTEVVETADIEVIAAYADAFQVGARNMQNYSLLKALGQQRKPVLLKRGMAAEVKDLLLAAEYVVSEGNGAVILCERGIRTFETATRNTLDLSAVPYLKQRSHLPVLVDPSHGTGRRELVAPMARAAAACGADGILVEVHPDPAQALSDGAQSLYPQQFRELMIGLRAIVTAVGRTL
;
A
#
# COMPACT_ATOMS: atom_id res chain seq x y z
N MET A 1 23.12 36.72 -14.68
CA MET A 1 22.65 37.92 -15.41
C MET A 1 21.13 37.97 -15.56
N LEU A 2 20.46 36.90 -16.03
CA LEU A 2 18.98 36.83 -16.15
C LEU A 2 18.21 36.99 -14.81
N ARG A 3 18.80 36.58 -13.68
CA ARG A 3 18.18 36.71 -12.35
C ARG A 3 18.17 38.14 -11.80
N GLN A 4 19.06 39.00 -12.30
CA GLN A 4 19.17 40.40 -11.86
C GLN A 4 18.31 41.32 -12.73
N GLN A 5 18.06 40.96 -13.98
CA GLN A 5 17.09 41.63 -14.87
C GLN A 5 15.63 41.39 -14.46
N ALA A 6 15.32 40.23 -13.88
CA ALA A 6 13.97 39.94 -13.35
C ALA A 6 13.62 40.77 -12.10
N LEU A 7 14.61 41.12 -11.27
CA LEU A 7 14.41 41.90 -10.05
C LEU A 7 14.19 43.40 -10.34
N THR A 8 14.77 43.94 -11.41
CA THR A 8 14.52 45.33 -11.84
C THR A 8 13.19 45.50 -12.57
N ALA A 9 12.68 44.46 -13.24
CA ALA A 9 11.36 44.51 -13.90
C ALA A 9 10.18 44.51 -12.92
N ALA A 10 10.36 43.97 -11.70
CA ALA A 10 9.34 43.92 -10.65
C ALA A 10 9.16 45.26 -9.89
N ALA A 11 10.04 46.25 -10.10
CA ALA A 11 9.99 47.52 -9.40
C ALA A 11 9.05 48.57 -10.04
N GLY A 12 8.35 48.23 -11.16
CA GLY A 12 7.53 49.19 -11.91
C GLY A 12 6.20 48.67 -12.45
N SER A 13 5.76 47.48 -12.06
CA SER A 13 4.53 46.87 -12.60
C SER A 13 3.30 47.19 -11.75
N SER A 14 2.17 47.52 -12.39
CA SER A 14 0.91 47.86 -11.74
C SER A 14 0.24 46.66 -11.07
N ALA A 15 -0.62 46.94 -10.07
CA ALA A 15 -1.31 45.95 -9.23
C ALA A 15 -2.11 44.87 -10.00
N GLN A 16 -2.44 45.11 -11.27
CA GLN A 16 -3.15 44.14 -12.12
C GLN A 16 -2.24 43.00 -12.62
N GLN A 17 -0.93 43.22 -12.79
CA GLN A 17 -0.01 42.14 -13.23
C GLN A 17 0.45 41.24 -12.07
N LEU A 18 0.29 41.67 -10.82
CA LEU A 18 0.52 40.82 -9.64
C LEU A 18 -0.66 39.87 -9.36
N ALA A 19 -1.84 40.15 -9.93
CA ALA A 19 -3.04 39.32 -9.76
C ALA A 19 -2.99 38.03 -10.60
N GLU A 20 -2.26 37.99 -11.72
CA GLU A 20 -2.11 36.77 -12.53
C GLU A 20 -1.15 35.73 -11.91
N LEU A 21 -0.34 36.13 -10.91
CA LEU A 21 0.49 35.21 -10.13
C LEU A 21 -0.24 34.62 -8.90
N ALA A 22 -1.50 34.99 -8.67
CA ALA A 22 -2.27 34.62 -7.48
C ALA A 22 -3.25 33.45 -7.71
N PHE A 23 -2.89 32.47 -8.56
CA PHE A 23 -3.70 31.25 -8.79
C PHE A 23 -3.12 30.00 -8.07
N CYS A 24 -2.54 30.19 -6.88
CA CYS A 24 -1.89 29.14 -6.09
C CYS A 24 -2.34 29.15 -4.62
N ASP A 25 -3.65 29.02 -4.36
CA ASP A 25 -4.24 29.27 -3.03
C ASP A 25 -4.15 28.12 -1.99
N GLY A 26 -3.52 26.99 -2.30
CA GLY A 26 -3.28 25.91 -1.31
C GLY A 26 -1.92 25.98 -0.60
N GLU A 27 -0.90 26.50 -1.30
CA GLU A 27 0.50 26.47 -0.86
C GLU A 27 0.82 27.63 0.10
N LEU A 28 0.19 28.80 -0.09
CA LEU A 28 0.44 29.98 0.74
C LEU A 28 -0.04 29.79 2.19
N LEU A 29 -1.20 29.16 2.38
CA LEU A 29 -1.75 28.78 3.69
C LEU A 29 -0.82 27.81 4.44
N ARG A 30 -0.23 26.84 3.72
CA ARG A 30 0.73 25.89 4.29
C ARG A 30 2.06 26.57 4.63
N LEU A 31 2.50 27.53 3.83
CA LEU A 31 3.72 28.29 4.06
C LEU A 31 3.60 29.21 5.28
N VAL A 32 2.46 29.89 5.43
CA VAL A 32 2.18 30.76 6.60
C VAL A 32 2.01 29.93 7.87
N ALA A 33 1.34 28.77 7.81
CA ALA A 33 1.23 27.84 8.94
C ALA A 33 2.59 27.25 9.35
N ARG A 34 3.44 26.86 8.38
CA ARG A 34 4.82 26.44 8.64
C ARG A 34 5.67 27.55 9.23
N ARG A 35 5.54 28.78 8.72
CA ARG A 35 6.25 29.95 9.25
C ARG A 35 5.81 30.26 10.69
N ARG A 36 4.53 30.10 11.02
CA ARG A 36 4.00 30.24 12.39
C ARG A 36 4.57 29.17 13.34
N ALA A 37 4.64 27.92 12.90
CA ALA A 37 5.24 26.83 13.68
C ALA A 37 6.75 27.06 13.91
N VAL A 38 7.46 27.54 12.88
CA VAL A 38 8.88 27.88 12.97
C VAL A 38 9.12 29.13 13.84
N GLN A 39 8.29 30.16 13.74
CA GLN A 39 8.43 31.38 14.54
C GLN A 39 8.01 31.19 16.01
N GLN A 40 7.02 30.34 16.30
CA GLN A 40 6.70 29.91 17.68
C GLN A 40 7.80 29.02 18.27
N ALA A 41 8.38 28.12 17.46
CA ALA A 41 9.53 27.32 17.89
C ALA A 41 10.80 28.16 18.13
N LEU A 42 10.90 29.34 17.50
CA LEU A 42 12.04 30.25 17.59
C LEU A 42 11.78 31.52 18.44
N GLY A 43 10.59 31.70 19.01
CA GLY A 43 10.24 32.84 19.88
C GLY A 43 10.18 34.22 19.18
N LEU A 44 9.99 34.27 17.86
CA LEU A 44 9.99 35.52 17.08
C LEU A 44 8.56 36.03 16.84
N GLY A 45 8.22 37.21 17.37
CA GLY A 45 6.93 37.87 17.15
C GLY A 45 6.77 38.45 15.74
N LEU A 46 5.52 38.50 15.24
CA LEU A 46 5.17 39.13 13.95
C LEU A 46 5.09 40.66 14.11
N ASP A 47 5.61 41.39 13.12
CA ASP A 47 5.50 42.86 13.08
C ASP A 47 4.08 43.33 12.70
N ALA A 48 3.78 44.61 12.94
CA ALA A 48 2.44 45.18 12.72
C ALA A 48 1.92 45.03 11.26
N PRO A 49 2.76 45.20 10.21
CA PRO A 49 2.35 44.91 8.83
C PRO A 49 1.93 43.45 8.61
N GLN A 50 2.65 42.50 9.20
CA GLN A 50 2.35 41.06 9.09
C GLN A 50 1.04 40.69 9.82
N GLN A 51 0.76 41.33 10.96
CA GLN A 51 -0.51 41.12 11.68
C GLN A 51 -1.71 41.64 10.87
N GLN A 52 -1.55 42.76 10.16
CA GLN A 52 -2.61 43.36 9.35
C GLN A 52 -2.91 42.56 8.07
N ALA A 53 -1.88 41.96 7.44
CA ALA A 53 -2.05 41.06 6.31
C ALA A 53 -2.76 39.75 6.70
N LEU A 54 -2.45 39.21 7.89
CA LEU A 54 -3.10 38.01 8.42
C LEU A 54 -4.59 38.24 8.73
N ALA A 55 -4.95 39.41 9.26
CA ALA A 55 -6.34 39.75 9.55
C ALA A 55 -7.20 39.86 8.28
N ARG A 56 -6.65 40.35 7.17
CA ARG A 56 -7.36 40.42 5.86
C ARG A 56 -7.63 39.04 5.28
N LEU A 57 -6.64 38.15 5.30
CA LEU A 57 -6.79 36.77 4.83
C LEU A 57 -7.83 35.98 5.64
N GLN A 58 -7.89 36.20 6.96
CA GLN A 58 -8.90 35.57 7.81
C GLN A 58 -10.33 36.04 7.50
N GLN A 59 -10.52 37.30 7.12
CA GLN A 59 -11.81 37.83 6.70
C GLN A 59 -12.24 37.26 5.33
N GLU A 60 -11.30 37.09 4.40
CA GLU A 60 -11.57 36.52 3.07
C GLU A 60 -11.93 35.02 3.15
N THR A 61 -11.29 34.27 4.05
CA THR A 61 -11.56 32.83 4.24
C THR A 61 -12.93 32.57 4.90
N ALA A 62 -13.38 33.47 5.78
CA ALA A 62 -14.68 33.34 6.44
C ALA A 62 -15.86 33.52 5.47
N ALA A 63 -15.68 34.28 4.38
CA ALA A 63 -16.71 34.50 3.37
C ALA A 63 -16.91 33.31 2.41
N THR A 64 -15.96 32.37 2.35
CA THR A 64 -16.02 31.20 1.43
C THR A 64 -16.64 29.94 2.06
N LEU A 65 -16.92 29.96 3.37
CA LEU A 65 -17.33 28.80 4.17
C LEU A 65 -18.85 28.62 4.34
N GLU A 66 -19.68 29.46 3.72
CA GLU A 66 -21.16 29.38 3.78
C GLU A 66 -21.81 28.76 2.52
N LEU A 67 -21.29 27.64 2.01
CA LEU A 67 -22.01 26.81 1.04
C LEU A 67 -22.23 25.40 1.59
N PRO A 68 -23.47 24.87 1.59
CA PRO A 68 -23.77 23.56 2.18
C PRO A 68 -23.18 22.43 1.31
N LEU A 69 -22.43 21.55 1.95
CA LEU A 69 -21.91 20.32 1.34
C LEU A 69 -23.06 19.32 1.09
N PRO A 70 -23.14 18.66 -0.08
CA PRO A 70 -24.17 17.65 -0.34
C PRO A 70 -23.92 16.37 0.48
N THR A 71 -24.94 15.95 1.23
CA THR A 71 -24.95 14.82 2.17
C THR A 71 -25.26 13.48 1.51
N THR A 72 -24.41 13.01 0.60
CA THR A 72 -24.38 11.57 0.24
C THR A 72 -23.01 11.17 -0.32
N PRO A 73 -22.25 10.26 0.33
CA PRO A 73 -21.01 9.76 -0.24
C PRO A 73 -21.31 8.79 -1.40
N PHE A 74 -20.87 9.18 -2.60
CA PHE A 74 -21.03 8.49 -3.88
C PHE A 74 -20.41 7.08 -3.94
N PHE A 75 -19.59 6.70 -2.96
CA PHE A 75 -18.96 5.37 -2.90
C PHE A 75 -19.93 4.20 -2.68
N ALA A 76 -21.16 4.46 -2.21
CA ALA A 76 -22.12 3.40 -1.87
C ALA A 76 -22.83 2.73 -3.08
N LEU A 77 -22.63 3.22 -4.32
CA LEU A 77 -23.30 2.69 -5.51
C LEU A 77 -22.39 1.89 -6.47
N VAL A 78 -21.08 1.84 -6.19
CA VAL A 78 -20.11 1.13 -7.04
C VAL A 78 -20.10 -0.39 -6.77
N ASP A 79 -20.54 -0.83 -5.59
CA ASP A 79 -20.60 -2.26 -5.24
C ASP A 79 -21.69 -3.05 -5.97
N ALA A 80 -22.67 -2.39 -6.61
CA ALA A 80 -23.84 -3.07 -7.18
C ALA A 80 -23.69 -3.47 -8.67
N ALA A 81 -22.71 -2.94 -9.40
CA ALA A 81 -22.62 -3.14 -10.86
C ALA A 81 -21.61 -4.24 -11.31
N CYS A 82 -20.83 -4.82 -10.38
CA CYS A 82 -19.84 -5.86 -10.71
C CYS A 82 -20.39 -7.30 -10.67
N ALA A 83 -21.70 -7.50 -10.52
CA ALA A 83 -22.32 -8.81 -10.57
C ALA A 83 -22.72 -9.19 -12.02
N ALA A 84 -21.75 -9.65 -12.81
CA ALA A 84 -22.01 -10.37 -14.06
C ALA A 84 -21.27 -11.73 -14.05
N PRO A 85 -21.86 -12.80 -14.61
CA PRO A 85 -21.39 -14.16 -14.40
C PRO A 85 -20.05 -14.44 -15.09
N ALA A 86 -19.31 -15.35 -14.47
CA ALA A 86 -17.94 -15.74 -14.79
C ALA A 86 -17.85 -16.56 -16.10
N GLU A 87 -17.68 -15.90 -17.25
CA GLU A 87 -17.24 -16.58 -18.50
C GLU A 87 -16.36 -15.67 -19.39
N HIS A 88 -15.22 -15.18 -18.90
CA HIS A 88 -14.14 -14.82 -19.82
C HIS A 88 -12.76 -14.83 -19.13
N ARG A 89 -11.87 -15.69 -19.61
CA ARG A 89 -10.46 -15.74 -19.17
C ARG A 89 -9.78 -14.42 -19.53
N PRO A 90 -8.97 -13.80 -18.65
CA PRO A 90 -8.20 -12.63 -19.03
C PRO A 90 -7.20 -13.01 -20.14
N SER A 91 -7.39 -12.41 -21.32
CA SER A 91 -6.45 -12.55 -22.43
C SER A 91 -5.13 -11.88 -22.05
N ARG A 92 -4.01 -12.58 -22.28
CA ARG A 92 -2.61 -12.14 -22.06
C ARG A 92 -2.18 -11.01 -23.01
N GLY A 93 -3.04 -10.02 -23.27
CA GLY A 93 -2.83 -8.99 -24.28
C GLY A 93 -2.27 -7.68 -23.71
N PRO A 94 -1.74 -6.77 -24.55
CA PRO A 94 -1.31 -5.42 -24.18
C PRO A 94 -2.37 -4.63 -23.41
N ALA A 95 -1.91 -3.69 -22.60
CA ALA A 95 -2.79 -2.72 -21.99
C ALA A 95 -2.62 -1.39 -22.69
N ALA A 96 -3.70 -0.64 -22.83
CA ALA A 96 -3.70 0.72 -23.29
C ALA A 96 -4.27 1.64 -22.21
N ILE A 97 -3.69 2.82 -22.04
CA ILE A 97 -4.28 3.91 -21.28
C ILE A 97 -4.97 4.82 -22.29
N ILE A 98 -6.26 5.03 -22.09
CA ILE A 98 -7.12 5.85 -22.93
C ILE A 98 -7.44 7.11 -22.11
N VAL A 99 -6.89 8.24 -22.52
CA VAL A 99 -7.13 9.54 -21.89
C VAL A 99 -8.24 10.26 -22.66
N PHE A 100 -9.24 10.76 -21.96
CA PHE A 100 -10.36 11.48 -22.56
C PHE A 100 -10.10 12.99 -22.60
N LYS A 101 -10.69 13.66 -23.60
CA LYS A 101 -10.65 15.12 -23.70
C LYS A 101 -11.40 15.78 -22.53
N PRO A 102 -10.99 16.99 -22.12
CA PRO A 102 -11.72 17.77 -21.11
C PRO A 102 -13.20 17.95 -21.47
N GLY A 103 -14.09 17.83 -20.49
CA GLY A 103 -15.54 17.98 -20.69
C GLY A 103 -16.27 16.75 -21.26
N THR A 104 -15.59 15.60 -21.40
CA THR A 104 -16.26 14.35 -21.76
C THR A 104 -17.27 13.94 -20.69
N SER A 105 -18.53 13.73 -21.10
CA SER A 105 -19.62 13.33 -20.20
C SER A 105 -19.51 11.85 -19.79
N ARG A 106 -20.09 11.49 -18.64
CA ARG A 106 -20.06 10.10 -18.13
C ARG A 106 -20.67 9.10 -19.13
N ASP A 107 -21.78 9.44 -19.77
CA ASP A 107 -22.45 8.56 -20.72
C ASP A 107 -21.55 8.22 -21.93
N GLN A 108 -20.71 9.17 -22.34
CA GLN A 108 -19.75 8.96 -23.44
C GLN A 108 -18.60 8.04 -23.03
N VAL A 109 -18.16 8.15 -21.78
CA VAL A 109 -17.16 7.25 -21.17
C VAL A 109 -17.75 5.84 -21.07
N GLU A 110 -18.95 5.71 -20.51
CA GLU A 110 -19.67 4.44 -20.33
C GLU A 110 -19.89 3.73 -21.69
N SER A 111 -20.24 4.48 -22.73
CA SER A 111 -20.37 3.95 -24.09
C SER A 111 -19.05 3.38 -24.64
N LEU A 112 -17.90 3.98 -24.31
CA LEU A 112 -16.59 3.43 -24.69
C LEU A 112 -16.24 2.20 -23.84
N VAL A 113 -16.54 2.21 -22.55
CA VAL A 113 -16.39 1.05 -21.64
C VAL A 113 -17.15 -0.15 -22.16
N GLN A 114 -18.42 0.03 -22.55
CA GLN A 114 -19.24 -1.05 -23.10
C GLN A 114 -18.66 -1.61 -24.40
N ARG A 115 -18.12 -0.76 -25.29
CA ARG A 115 -17.45 -1.21 -26.52
C ARG A 115 -16.16 -1.98 -26.24
N LEU A 116 -15.37 -1.53 -25.28
CA LEU A 116 -14.16 -2.23 -24.84
C LEU A 116 -14.52 -3.63 -24.32
N SER A 117 -15.53 -3.72 -23.44
CA SER A 117 -16.05 -5.00 -22.93
C SER A 117 -16.58 -5.90 -24.05
N ALA A 118 -17.35 -5.35 -25.00
CA ALA A 118 -17.89 -6.11 -26.13
C ALA A 118 -16.80 -6.64 -27.08
N ALA A 119 -15.67 -5.94 -27.18
CA ALA A 119 -14.50 -6.39 -27.93
C ALA A 119 -13.62 -7.38 -27.15
N GLY A 120 -14.04 -7.81 -25.95
CA GLY A 120 -13.29 -8.75 -25.12
C GLY A 120 -12.15 -8.12 -24.32
N CYS A 121 -12.05 -6.78 -24.28
CA CYS A 121 -11.13 -6.08 -23.40
C CYS A 121 -11.74 -5.89 -22.00
N LYS A 122 -10.93 -5.92 -20.96
CA LYS A 122 -11.34 -5.58 -19.59
C LYS A 122 -11.05 -4.10 -19.34
N PRO A 123 -12.07 -3.22 -19.29
CA PRO A 123 -11.88 -1.83 -18.91
C PRO A 123 -11.64 -1.70 -17.41
N LEU A 124 -10.82 -0.74 -17.03
CA LEU A 124 -10.43 -0.44 -15.66
C LEU A 124 -10.40 1.07 -15.49
N TYR A 125 -11.23 1.60 -14.60
CA TYR A 125 -11.24 3.03 -14.31
C TYR A 125 -9.95 3.42 -13.61
N LEU A 126 -9.26 4.43 -14.14
CA LEU A 126 -8.04 4.95 -13.54
C LEU A 126 -8.39 6.24 -12.77
N PRO A 127 -7.98 6.36 -11.49
CA PRO A 127 -8.21 7.59 -10.74
C PRO A 127 -7.37 8.73 -11.34
N GLY A 128 -7.96 9.93 -11.43
CA GLY A 128 -7.28 11.12 -11.92
C GLY A 128 -8.01 12.40 -11.52
N ASP A 129 -7.25 13.40 -11.06
CA ASP A 129 -7.81 14.66 -10.51
C ASP A 129 -8.22 15.66 -11.62
N GLU A 130 -7.53 15.64 -12.76
CA GLU A 130 -7.72 16.64 -13.84
C GLU A 130 -8.30 16.05 -15.12
N ARG A 131 -8.03 14.77 -15.42
CA ARG A 131 -8.46 14.10 -16.64
C ARG A 131 -9.01 12.72 -16.33
N LEU A 132 -10.08 12.37 -17.02
CA LEU A 132 -10.65 11.04 -16.94
C LEU A 132 -9.83 10.10 -17.83
N ALA A 133 -9.43 8.96 -17.28
CA ALA A 133 -8.69 7.93 -18.00
C ALA A 133 -9.28 6.54 -17.74
N ILE A 134 -9.25 5.70 -18.76
CA ILE A 134 -9.58 4.29 -18.66
C ILE A 134 -8.39 3.47 -19.13
N GLY A 135 -8.00 2.51 -18.31
CA GLY A 135 -7.14 1.42 -18.72
C GLY A 135 -7.95 0.34 -19.44
N ALA A 136 -7.45 -0.16 -20.55
CA ALA A 136 -8.07 -1.27 -21.27
C ALA A 136 -7.06 -2.41 -21.42
N ILE A 137 -7.43 -3.61 -20.96
CA ILE A 137 -6.58 -4.80 -20.99
C ILE A 137 -7.17 -5.79 -21.99
N GLY A 138 -6.44 -6.12 -23.05
CA GLY A 138 -6.95 -7.00 -24.10
C GLY A 138 -5.91 -7.27 -25.17
N ASP A 139 -6.22 -8.17 -26.11
CA ASP A 139 -5.35 -8.41 -27.27
C ASP A 139 -5.05 -7.10 -28.03
N GLU A 140 -3.80 -6.90 -28.46
CA GLU A 140 -3.37 -5.71 -29.21
C GLU A 140 -4.18 -5.50 -30.47
N ARG A 141 -4.52 -6.61 -31.12
CA ARG A 141 -5.29 -6.62 -32.36
C ARG A 141 -6.72 -6.17 -32.09
N LEU A 142 -7.28 -6.53 -30.93
CA LEU A 142 -8.60 -6.09 -30.51
C LEU A 142 -8.58 -4.60 -30.18
N LEU A 143 -7.61 -4.13 -29.40
CA LEU A 143 -7.43 -2.71 -29.09
C LEU A 143 -7.20 -1.85 -30.35
N ALA A 144 -6.37 -2.31 -31.28
CA ALA A 144 -6.12 -1.63 -32.54
C ALA A 144 -7.38 -1.61 -33.43
N SER A 145 -8.19 -2.68 -33.42
CA SER A 145 -9.43 -2.74 -34.21
C SER A 145 -10.50 -1.75 -33.77
N LEU A 146 -10.47 -1.32 -32.50
CA LEU A 146 -11.40 -0.35 -31.94
C LEU A 146 -11.13 1.10 -32.41
N ARG A 147 -10.02 1.36 -33.11
CA ARG A 147 -9.64 2.68 -33.66
C ARG A 147 -9.79 3.83 -32.65
N LEU A 148 -9.40 3.55 -31.40
CA LEU A 148 -9.62 4.44 -30.26
C LEU A 148 -9.01 5.84 -30.45
N GLU A 149 -7.87 5.95 -31.14
CA GLU A 149 -7.23 7.25 -31.45
C GLU A 149 -8.08 8.16 -32.33
N SER A 150 -8.96 7.58 -33.16
CA SER A 150 -9.86 8.36 -34.03
C SER A 150 -11.17 8.75 -33.33
N HIS A 151 -11.36 8.34 -32.08
CA HIS A 151 -12.60 8.56 -31.36
C HIS A 151 -12.74 10.04 -30.93
N PRO A 152 -13.89 10.71 -31.14
CA PRO A 152 -14.01 12.15 -30.93
C PRO A 152 -13.70 12.60 -29.50
N GLN A 153 -14.02 11.78 -28.51
CA GLN A 153 -13.84 12.04 -27.08
C GLN A 153 -12.49 11.56 -26.53
N VAL A 154 -11.73 10.79 -27.30
CA VAL A 154 -10.40 10.31 -26.88
C VAL A 154 -9.36 11.36 -27.25
N GLU A 155 -8.52 11.71 -26.29
CA GLU A 155 -7.40 12.63 -26.48
C GLU A 155 -6.14 11.87 -26.91
N SER A 156 -5.83 10.77 -26.23
CA SER A 156 -4.68 9.95 -26.55
C SER A 156 -4.89 8.50 -26.12
N VAL A 157 -4.20 7.59 -26.81
CA VAL A 157 -4.10 6.18 -26.45
C VAL A 157 -2.62 5.85 -26.33
N THR A 158 -2.22 5.35 -25.16
CA THR A 158 -0.82 4.98 -24.90
C THR A 158 -0.76 3.48 -24.59
N LEU A 159 -0.02 2.73 -25.40
CA LEU A 159 0.25 1.32 -25.10
C LEU A 159 1.23 1.22 -23.93
N VAL A 160 0.92 0.34 -22.98
CA VAL A 160 1.77 0.05 -21.82
C VAL A 160 2.64 -1.18 -22.13
N PRO A 161 3.96 -1.00 -22.33
CA PRO A 161 4.86 -2.09 -22.71
C PRO A 161 5.24 -3.01 -21.54
N SER A 162 4.85 -2.67 -20.30
CA SER A 162 5.24 -3.44 -19.12
C SER A 162 4.70 -4.88 -19.15
N ALA A 163 5.51 -5.82 -18.66
CA ALA A 163 5.09 -7.21 -18.46
C ALA A 163 4.09 -7.36 -17.29
N HIS A 164 4.04 -6.39 -16.38
CA HIS A 164 3.14 -6.31 -15.23
C HIS A 164 2.40 -4.98 -15.33
N LYS A 165 1.19 -4.96 -15.92
CA LYS A 165 0.51 -3.72 -16.28
C LYS A 165 -0.29 -3.20 -15.10
N LEU A 166 -1.13 -4.06 -14.54
CA LEU A 166 -2.10 -3.71 -13.51
C LEU A 166 -1.45 -3.22 -12.23
N VAL A 167 -0.26 -3.71 -11.92
CA VAL A 167 0.48 -3.31 -10.71
C VAL A 167 1.50 -2.20 -10.97
N SER A 168 1.65 -1.74 -12.23
CA SER A 168 2.65 -0.73 -12.58
C SER A 168 2.17 0.70 -12.35
N ARG A 169 3.10 1.58 -11.97
CA ARG A 169 2.81 3.02 -11.93
C ARG A 169 2.55 3.63 -13.29
N ASP A 170 3.12 3.06 -14.34
CA ASP A 170 2.89 3.51 -15.71
C ASP A 170 1.40 3.43 -16.04
N PHE A 171 0.70 2.39 -15.55
CA PHE A 171 -0.74 2.21 -15.74
C PHE A 171 -1.59 2.84 -14.63
N HIS A 172 -1.12 2.80 -13.38
CA HIS A 172 -1.82 3.34 -12.23
C HIS A 172 -0.87 4.24 -11.41
N PRO A 173 -0.81 5.56 -11.69
CA PRO A 173 0.24 6.43 -11.16
C PRO A 173 0.13 6.71 -9.66
N HIS A 174 -1.08 6.71 -9.11
CA HIS A 174 -1.34 7.02 -7.70
C HIS A 174 -1.11 5.82 -6.78
N ASP A 175 -0.70 6.06 -5.54
CA ASP A 175 -0.50 5.00 -4.54
C ASP A 175 -1.82 4.28 -4.23
N THR A 176 -1.77 2.95 -4.12
CA THR A 176 -2.88 2.15 -3.59
C THR A 176 -2.77 2.10 -2.08
N ILE A 177 -3.88 2.42 -1.41
CA ILE A 177 -4.04 2.20 0.03
C ILE A 177 -4.83 0.90 0.20
N VAL A 178 -4.26 -0.06 0.93
CA VAL A 178 -4.88 -1.37 1.20
C VAL A 178 -5.30 -1.43 2.65
N ASN A 179 -6.59 -1.67 2.90
CA ASN A 179 -7.14 -1.75 4.25
C ASN A 179 -7.13 -3.20 4.75
N ILE A 180 -6.36 -3.50 5.81
CA ILE A 180 -6.46 -4.77 6.54
C ILE A 180 -7.46 -4.56 7.69
N GLY A 181 -8.71 -4.97 7.50
CA GLY A 181 -9.81 -4.49 8.34
C GLY A 181 -9.89 -2.96 8.20
N GLU A 182 -9.78 -2.23 9.31
CA GLU A 182 -9.77 -0.76 9.33
C GLU A 182 -8.35 -0.15 9.26
N LEU A 183 -7.31 -0.95 9.06
CA LEU A 183 -5.90 -0.49 9.04
C LEU A 183 -5.43 -0.13 7.62
N PRO A 184 -5.20 1.16 7.30
CA PRO A 184 -4.74 1.58 5.98
C PRO A 184 -3.22 1.41 5.81
N VAL A 185 -2.82 0.49 4.93
CA VAL A 185 -1.43 0.23 4.53
C VAL A 185 -1.12 0.96 3.21
N GLY A 186 0.01 1.66 3.13
CA GLY A 186 0.37 2.50 1.97
C GLY A 186 -0.02 3.98 2.10
N SER A 187 -0.59 4.37 3.24
CA SER A 187 -0.85 5.77 3.58
C SER A 187 0.40 6.47 4.15
N ASN A 188 0.27 7.72 4.62
CA ASN A 188 1.36 8.40 5.34
C ASN A 188 1.77 7.69 6.66
N ARG A 189 0.96 6.74 7.12
CA ARG A 189 1.25 5.90 8.28
C ARG A 189 2.20 4.76 7.91
N PHE A 190 3.21 4.54 8.75
CA PHE A 190 4.09 3.38 8.74
C PHE A 190 3.48 2.28 9.61
N VAL A 191 3.17 1.13 9.00
CA VAL A 191 2.41 0.06 9.66
C VAL A 191 3.33 -0.98 10.30
N VAL A 192 3.03 -1.40 11.53
CA VAL A 192 3.73 -2.50 12.19
C VAL A 192 2.76 -3.65 12.45
N ILE A 193 2.96 -4.77 11.78
CA ILE A 193 2.25 -6.02 12.04
C ILE A 193 3.19 -6.94 12.81
N ALA A 194 2.82 -7.33 14.02
CA ALA A 194 3.70 -8.09 14.91
C ALA A 194 2.96 -9.24 15.58
N GLY A 195 3.70 -10.29 15.95
CA GLY A 195 3.15 -11.46 16.63
C GLY A 195 4.01 -12.69 16.39
N PRO A 196 3.62 -13.84 16.94
CA PRO A 196 4.46 -15.02 16.92
C PRO A 196 4.57 -15.66 15.54
N CYS A 197 5.63 -16.46 15.34
CA CYS A 197 5.83 -17.20 14.11
C CYS A 197 4.71 -18.22 13.86
N ALA A 198 4.31 -18.93 14.91
CA ALA A 198 3.26 -19.93 14.91
C ALA A 198 2.27 -19.64 16.06
N VAL A 199 1.03 -20.07 15.87
CA VAL A 199 0.04 -20.12 16.95
C VAL A 199 0.29 -21.41 17.73
N GLU A 200 0.59 -21.29 19.03
CA GLU A 200 1.05 -22.43 19.85
C GLU A 200 0.05 -22.79 20.95
N SER A 201 -0.53 -21.80 21.61
CA SER A 201 -1.58 -22.01 22.62
C SER A 201 -2.43 -20.75 22.81
N ARG A 202 -3.53 -20.86 23.56
CA ARG A 202 -4.36 -19.72 23.94
C ARG A 202 -3.60 -18.69 24.77
N GLU A 203 -2.86 -19.15 25.76
CA GLU A 203 -2.09 -18.33 26.69
C GLU A 203 -1.01 -17.57 25.93
N GLN A 204 -0.26 -18.26 25.07
CA GLN A 204 0.79 -17.69 24.24
C GLN A 204 0.25 -16.61 23.30
N MET A 205 -0.86 -16.87 22.59
CA MET A 205 -1.46 -15.89 21.71
C MET A 205 -2.04 -14.68 22.45
N THR A 206 -2.67 -14.91 23.60
CA THR A 206 -3.24 -13.82 24.42
C THR A 206 -2.14 -12.90 24.91
N GLN A 207 -1.06 -13.46 25.47
CA GLN A 207 0.09 -12.68 25.93
C GLN A 207 0.77 -11.95 24.78
N ALA A 208 0.96 -12.60 23.63
CA ALA A 208 1.58 -11.97 22.47
C ALA A 208 0.75 -10.78 21.97
N ALA A 209 -0.57 -10.94 21.85
CA ALA A 209 -1.49 -9.89 21.42
C ALA A 209 -1.44 -8.67 22.36
N GLU A 210 -1.47 -8.88 23.68
CA GLU A 210 -1.34 -7.80 24.66
C GLU A 210 0.01 -7.09 24.57
N VAL A 211 1.10 -7.85 24.44
CA VAL A 211 2.46 -7.29 24.33
C VAL A 211 2.60 -6.40 23.11
N VAL A 212 2.18 -6.87 21.94
CA VAL A 212 2.36 -6.11 20.70
C VAL A 212 1.42 -4.90 20.65
N GLN A 213 0.18 -5.05 21.12
CA GLN A 213 -0.78 -3.94 21.20
C GLN A 213 -0.28 -2.83 22.15
N ARG A 214 0.14 -3.17 23.37
CA ARG A 214 0.67 -2.19 24.34
C ARG A 214 1.93 -1.48 23.84
N ALA A 215 2.73 -2.13 23.00
CA ALA A 215 3.91 -1.53 22.38
C ALA A 215 3.58 -0.68 21.14
N GLY A 216 2.33 -0.69 20.66
CA GLY A 216 1.84 0.15 19.56
C GLY A 216 1.85 -0.52 18.19
N ALA A 217 1.88 -1.85 18.11
CA ALA A 217 1.64 -2.55 16.85
C ALA A 217 0.23 -2.26 16.33
N ASN A 218 0.07 -2.28 15.00
CA ASN A 218 -1.19 -1.94 14.34
C ASN A 218 -1.95 -3.18 13.86
N GLY A 219 -1.30 -4.34 13.78
CA GLY A 219 -1.92 -5.62 13.44
C GLY A 219 -1.23 -6.79 14.14
N LEU A 220 -1.97 -7.88 14.31
CA LEU A 220 -1.49 -9.14 14.89
C LEU A 220 -1.20 -10.15 13.78
N ARG A 221 -0.04 -10.81 13.82
CA ARG A 221 0.23 -11.97 12.94
C ARG A 221 0.34 -13.27 13.74
N GLY A 222 0.02 -14.40 13.11
CA GLY A 222 0.22 -15.73 13.68
C GLY A 222 0.05 -16.81 12.62
N GLY A 223 0.99 -17.75 12.52
CA GLY A 223 0.89 -18.84 11.56
C GLY A 223 0.09 -20.02 12.13
N ALA A 224 -1.14 -20.21 11.67
CA ALA A 224 -1.97 -21.35 12.03
C ALA A 224 -1.59 -22.64 11.25
N PHE A 225 -1.13 -22.47 10.01
CA PHE A 225 -0.58 -23.52 9.15
C PHE A 225 0.89 -23.23 8.87
N LYS A 226 1.77 -24.22 9.03
CA LYS A 226 3.21 -24.03 8.89
C LYS A 226 3.78 -24.90 7.76
N PRO A 227 4.22 -24.32 6.62
CA PRO A 227 4.92 -25.08 5.60
C PRO A 227 6.35 -25.40 6.09
N ARG A 228 6.57 -26.60 6.61
CA ARG A 228 7.86 -27.04 7.17
C ARG A 228 8.67 -27.84 6.15
N SER A 229 9.98 -27.67 6.20
CA SER A 229 10.92 -28.51 5.41
C SER A 229 11.00 -29.94 5.92
N SER A 230 10.67 -30.19 7.20
CA SER A 230 10.63 -31.52 7.80
C SER A 230 9.19 -31.87 8.20
N PRO A 231 8.69 -33.08 7.87
CA PRO A 231 7.35 -33.52 8.26
C PRO A 231 7.19 -33.75 9.78
N TYR A 232 8.30 -33.93 10.51
CA TYR A 232 8.29 -34.15 11.96
C TYR A 232 8.25 -32.86 12.79
N ALA A 233 8.39 -31.71 12.12
CA ALA A 233 8.31 -30.44 12.80
C ALA A 233 6.85 -30.05 13.06
N PHE A 234 6.61 -29.15 14.03
CA PHE A 234 5.28 -28.62 14.31
C PHE A 234 4.64 -28.02 13.04
N GLN A 235 3.49 -28.57 12.65
CA GLN A 235 2.76 -28.21 11.42
C GLN A 235 1.77 -27.05 11.63
N GLY A 236 1.56 -26.61 12.88
CA GLY A 236 0.52 -25.65 13.25
C GLY A 236 -0.73 -26.33 13.80
N LEU A 237 -1.60 -25.53 14.43
CA LEU A 237 -2.88 -26.00 15.00
C LEU A 237 -4.04 -25.98 13.99
N GLY A 238 -3.78 -25.58 12.73
CA GLY A 238 -4.80 -25.47 11.69
C GLY A 238 -5.96 -24.58 12.12
N ARG A 239 -7.19 -25.07 12.01
CA ARG A 239 -8.41 -24.32 12.36
C ARG A 239 -8.42 -23.83 13.81
N GLU A 240 -8.01 -24.64 14.77
CA GLU A 240 -7.93 -24.21 16.17
C GLU A 240 -6.99 -23.00 16.32
N GLY A 241 -5.86 -23.02 15.60
CA GLY A 241 -4.93 -21.90 15.55
C GLY A 241 -5.56 -20.61 14.99
N LEU A 242 -6.42 -20.73 13.97
CA LEU A 242 -7.17 -19.59 13.43
C LEU A 242 -8.16 -19.00 14.46
N GLU A 243 -8.88 -19.87 15.18
CA GLU A 243 -9.83 -19.48 16.23
C GLU A 243 -9.11 -18.75 17.38
N LEU A 244 -7.95 -19.26 17.80
CA LEU A 244 -7.10 -18.65 18.82
C LEU A 244 -6.55 -17.29 18.37
N LEU A 245 -6.03 -17.19 17.14
CA LEU A 245 -5.52 -15.95 16.58
C LEU A 245 -6.61 -14.88 16.51
N ALA A 246 -7.77 -15.22 15.95
CA ALA A 246 -8.88 -14.29 15.81
C ALA A 246 -9.44 -13.86 17.18
N ALA A 247 -9.52 -14.77 18.15
CA ALA A 247 -9.93 -14.43 19.51
C ALA A 247 -8.96 -13.45 20.19
N ALA A 248 -7.65 -13.71 20.10
CA ALA A 248 -6.64 -12.83 20.67
C ALA A 248 -6.63 -11.44 19.99
N ALA A 249 -6.73 -11.41 18.66
CA ALA A 249 -6.80 -10.17 17.88
C ALA A 249 -8.01 -9.30 18.27
N ARG A 250 -9.20 -9.91 18.34
CA ARG A 250 -10.43 -9.22 18.77
C ARG A 250 -10.33 -8.67 20.19
N ALA A 251 -9.73 -9.43 21.12
CA ALA A 251 -9.60 -9.00 22.51
C ALA A 251 -8.78 -7.71 22.68
N VAL A 252 -7.83 -7.46 21.78
CA VAL A 252 -6.98 -6.26 21.80
C VAL A 252 -7.32 -5.22 20.73
N GLY A 253 -8.34 -5.48 19.90
CA GLY A 253 -8.79 -4.58 18.84
C GLY A 253 -7.80 -4.44 17.67
N LEU A 254 -7.05 -5.49 17.35
CA LEU A 254 -6.12 -5.50 16.21
C LEU A 254 -6.68 -6.35 15.05
N PRO A 255 -6.48 -5.97 13.78
CA PRO A 255 -6.69 -6.86 12.66
C PRO A 255 -5.65 -7.97 12.65
N CYS A 256 -6.00 -9.14 12.11
CA CYS A 256 -5.14 -10.31 12.10
C CYS A 256 -4.76 -10.79 10.70
N VAL A 257 -3.49 -11.22 10.56
CA VAL A 257 -2.91 -11.74 9.32
C VAL A 257 -2.36 -13.14 9.56
N THR A 258 -2.73 -14.09 8.72
CA THR A 258 -2.26 -15.48 8.78
C THR A 258 -1.93 -16.02 7.39
N GLU A 259 -1.03 -17.01 7.34
CA GLU A 259 -0.56 -17.60 6.10
C GLU A 259 -1.58 -18.59 5.51
N VAL A 260 -1.76 -18.52 4.19
CA VAL A 260 -2.48 -19.52 3.39
C VAL A 260 -1.46 -20.37 2.66
N VAL A 261 -1.52 -21.69 2.88
CA VAL A 261 -0.59 -22.64 2.28
C VAL A 261 -1.19 -23.28 1.03
N GLU A 262 -2.49 -23.57 1.05
CA GLU A 262 -3.21 -24.25 -0.02
C GLU A 262 -4.55 -23.61 -0.33
N THR A 263 -5.08 -23.89 -1.53
CA THR A 263 -6.34 -23.30 -2.00
C THR A 263 -7.55 -23.79 -1.20
N ALA A 264 -7.49 -25.02 -0.67
CA ALA A 264 -8.59 -25.61 0.11
C ALA A 264 -8.85 -24.86 1.43
N ASP A 265 -7.81 -24.21 1.99
CA ASP A 265 -7.92 -23.50 3.27
C ASP A 265 -8.41 -22.05 3.12
N ILE A 266 -8.56 -21.53 1.89
CA ILE A 266 -8.90 -20.12 1.66
C ILE A 266 -10.20 -19.75 2.38
N GLU A 267 -11.25 -20.55 2.23
CA GLU A 267 -12.57 -20.26 2.80
C GLU A 267 -12.55 -20.26 4.33
N VAL A 268 -11.93 -21.27 4.94
CA VAL A 268 -11.83 -21.34 6.40
C VAL A 268 -10.95 -20.21 6.94
N ILE A 269 -9.83 -19.88 6.29
CA ILE A 269 -8.98 -18.74 6.70
C ILE A 269 -9.73 -17.42 6.55
N ALA A 270 -10.49 -17.25 5.46
CA ALA A 270 -11.30 -16.06 5.22
C ALA A 270 -12.33 -15.82 6.33
N ALA A 271 -12.80 -16.85 7.04
CA ALA A 271 -13.74 -16.66 8.15
C ALA A 271 -13.08 -16.02 9.39
N TYR A 272 -11.76 -16.14 9.55
CA TYR A 272 -11.06 -15.72 10.78
C TYR A 272 -10.07 -14.57 10.59
N ALA A 273 -9.41 -14.47 9.42
CA ALA A 273 -8.33 -13.52 9.18
C ALA A 273 -8.78 -12.27 8.43
N ASP A 274 -8.15 -11.12 8.68
CA ASP A 274 -8.45 -9.86 7.99
C ASP A 274 -7.65 -9.70 6.69
N ALA A 275 -6.50 -10.39 6.58
CA ALA A 275 -5.75 -10.52 5.33
C ALA A 275 -5.08 -11.89 5.21
N PHE A 276 -4.90 -12.34 3.97
CA PHE A 276 -4.15 -13.53 3.64
C PHE A 276 -2.67 -13.19 3.49
N GLN A 277 -1.79 -13.95 4.14
CA GLN A 277 -0.36 -13.94 3.83
C GLN A 277 -0.04 -15.07 2.85
N VAL A 278 0.64 -14.76 1.75
CA VAL A 278 1.29 -15.75 0.89
C VAL A 278 2.75 -15.81 1.27
N GLY A 279 3.19 -16.96 1.80
CA GLY A 279 4.59 -17.18 2.16
C GLY A 279 5.52 -17.23 0.95
N ALA A 280 6.81 -16.96 1.18
CA ALA A 280 7.83 -16.91 0.13
C ALA A 280 7.93 -18.19 -0.73
N ARG A 281 7.60 -19.36 -0.16
CA ARG A 281 7.59 -20.64 -0.88
C ARG A 281 6.43 -20.76 -1.88
N ASN A 282 5.34 -20.03 -1.63
CA ASN A 282 4.13 -20.03 -2.44
C ASN A 282 4.00 -18.78 -3.34
N MET A 283 5.01 -17.91 -3.40
CA MET A 283 4.97 -16.71 -4.25
C MET A 283 4.72 -17.05 -5.73
N GLN A 284 5.11 -18.23 -6.20
CA GLN A 284 4.86 -18.70 -7.58
C GLN A 284 3.85 -19.85 -7.65
N ASN A 285 3.08 -20.08 -6.59
CA ASN A 285 1.94 -20.99 -6.62
C ASN A 285 0.78 -20.28 -7.33
N TYR A 286 0.83 -20.22 -8.67
CA TYR A 286 -0.13 -19.44 -9.46
C TYR A 286 -1.57 -19.88 -9.28
N SER A 287 -1.83 -21.17 -9.01
CA SER A 287 -3.16 -21.65 -8.68
C SER A 287 -3.68 -21.03 -7.38
N LEU A 288 -2.84 -20.95 -6.35
CA LEU A 288 -3.17 -20.25 -5.10
C LEU A 288 -3.37 -18.75 -5.32
N LEU A 289 -2.46 -18.08 -6.05
CA LEU A 289 -2.58 -16.64 -6.31
C LEU A 289 -3.88 -16.29 -7.04
N LYS A 290 -4.27 -17.12 -8.02
CA LYS A 290 -5.53 -16.89 -8.74
C LYS A 290 -6.75 -17.05 -7.85
N ALA A 291 -6.77 -18.10 -7.03
CA ALA A 291 -7.85 -18.33 -6.09
C ALA A 291 -7.97 -17.19 -5.05
N LEU A 292 -6.84 -16.65 -4.59
CA LEU A 292 -6.79 -15.47 -3.72
C LEU A 292 -7.22 -14.18 -4.45
N GLY A 293 -6.94 -14.09 -5.74
CA GLY A 293 -7.37 -13.02 -6.62
C GLY A 293 -8.89 -12.93 -6.81
N GLN A 294 -9.60 -14.00 -6.50
CA GLN A 294 -11.08 -14.08 -6.52
C GLN A 294 -11.70 -13.80 -5.14
N GLN A 295 -10.88 -13.57 -4.11
CA GLN A 295 -11.35 -13.21 -2.77
C GLN A 295 -11.44 -11.70 -2.60
N ARG A 296 -12.21 -11.27 -1.60
CA ARG A 296 -12.37 -9.84 -1.26
C ARG A 296 -11.35 -9.33 -0.23
N LYS A 297 -10.65 -10.22 0.46
CA LYS A 297 -9.70 -9.85 1.52
C LYS A 297 -8.32 -9.52 0.94
N PRO A 298 -7.57 -8.61 1.56
CA PRO A 298 -6.22 -8.28 1.12
C PRO A 298 -5.26 -9.46 1.11
N VAL A 299 -4.25 -9.38 0.24
CA VAL A 299 -3.18 -10.36 0.09
C VAL A 299 -1.83 -9.72 0.39
N LEU A 300 -1.18 -10.12 1.49
CA LEU A 300 0.21 -9.81 1.79
C LEU A 300 1.11 -10.85 1.10
N LEU A 301 1.73 -10.46 0.00
CA LEU A 301 2.54 -11.32 -0.85
C LEU A 301 4.04 -11.19 -0.52
N LYS A 302 4.62 -12.23 0.07
CA LYS A 302 6.05 -12.28 0.35
C LYS A 302 6.86 -12.62 -0.91
N ARG A 303 7.96 -11.91 -1.11
CA ARG A 303 8.95 -12.23 -2.16
C ARG A 303 9.51 -13.64 -1.97
N GLY A 304 9.62 -14.37 -3.08
CA GLY A 304 10.23 -15.68 -3.14
C GLY A 304 11.73 -15.59 -2.89
N MET A 305 12.29 -16.61 -2.23
CA MET A 305 13.69 -16.57 -1.78
C MET A 305 14.73 -16.46 -2.91
N ALA A 306 14.39 -16.79 -4.15
CA ALA A 306 15.28 -16.63 -5.31
C ALA A 306 14.61 -15.80 -6.42
N ALA A 307 13.53 -15.09 -6.08
CA ALA A 307 12.75 -14.32 -7.04
C ALA A 307 13.40 -12.98 -7.34
N GLU A 308 13.40 -12.58 -8.60
CA GLU A 308 13.67 -11.20 -8.98
C GLU A 308 12.51 -10.28 -8.53
N VAL A 309 12.75 -8.97 -8.49
CA VAL A 309 11.68 -8.00 -8.24
C VAL A 309 10.58 -8.09 -9.31
N LYS A 310 10.98 -8.37 -10.55
CA LYS A 310 10.05 -8.62 -11.66
C LYS A 310 9.12 -9.80 -11.39
N ASP A 311 9.64 -10.89 -10.82
CA ASP A 311 8.83 -12.08 -10.50
C ASP A 311 7.80 -11.78 -9.40
N LEU A 312 8.18 -10.98 -8.40
CA LEU A 312 7.25 -10.51 -7.36
C LEU A 312 6.12 -9.67 -7.95
N LEU A 313 6.45 -8.73 -8.85
CA LEU A 313 5.45 -7.90 -9.52
C LEU A 313 4.52 -8.73 -10.42
N LEU A 314 5.05 -9.72 -11.13
CA LEU A 314 4.24 -10.66 -11.92
C LEU A 314 3.35 -11.54 -11.03
N ALA A 315 3.84 -11.98 -9.87
CA ALA A 315 3.02 -12.71 -8.90
C ALA A 315 1.87 -11.83 -8.36
N ALA A 316 2.13 -10.56 -8.08
CA ALA A 316 1.07 -9.61 -7.71
C ALA A 316 0.06 -9.41 -8.86
N GLU A 317 0.53 -9.34 -10.11
CA GLU A 317 -0.32 -9.25 -11.31
C GLU A 317 -1.30 -10.43 -11.41
N TYR A 318 -0.90 -11.65 -11.03
CA TYR A 318 -1.82 -12.80 -10.99
C TYR A 318 -2.99 -12.59 -10.03
N VAL A 319 -2.77 -11.96 -8.88
CA VAL A 319 -3.84 -11.67 -7.91
C VAL A 319 -4.74 -10.54 -8.44
N VAL A 320 -4.13 -9.44 -8.93
CA VAL A 320 -4.89 -8.27 -9.40
C VAL A 320 -5.67 -8.56 -10.68
N SER A 321 -5.14 -9.39 -11.59
CA SER A 321 -5.81 -9.73 -12.85
C SER A 321 -7.12 -10.52 -12.65
N GLU A 322 -7.22 -11.30 -11.57
CA GLU A 322 -8.43 -12.06 -11.20
C GLU A 322 -9.49 -11.19 -10.48
N GLY A 323 -9.15 -9.95 -10.09
CA GLY A 323 -10.11 -8.97 -9.58
C GLY A 323 -9.77 -8.36 -8.22
N ASN A 324 -8.82 -8.92 -7.48
CA ASN A 324 -8.43 -8.43 -6.16
C ASN A 324 -7.26 -7.44 -6.25
N GLY A 325 -7.57 -6.14 -6.26
CA GLY A 325 -6.55 -5.06 -6.23
C GLY A 325 -5.89 -4.83 -4.87
N ALA A 326 -6.34 -5.49 -3.80
CA ALA A 326 -5.88 -5.27 -2.43
C ALA A 326 -4.60 -6.09 -2.13
N VAL A 327 -3.50 -5.79 -2.82
CA VAL A 327 -2.23 -6.51 -2.68
C VAL A 327 -1.19 -5.66 -1.94
N ILE A 328 -0.51 -6.27 -0.97
CA ILE A 328 0.60 -5.68 -0.23
C ILE A 328 1.86 -6.50 -0.53
N LEU A 329 2.91 -5.88 -1.06
CA LEU A 329 4.18 -6.54 -1.32
C LEU A 329 5.00 -6.64 -0.03
N CYS A 330 5.75 -7.72 0.16
CA CYS A 330 6.62 -7.87 1.32
C CYS A 330 8.00 -8.40 0.93
N GLU A 331 9.01 -7.54 1.03
CA GLU A 331 10.42 -7.94 0.93
C GLU A 331 10.82 -8.71 2.20
N ARG A 332 11.54 -9.82 2.03
CA ARG A 332 11.84 -10.76 3.14
C ARG A 332 13.19 -11.47 3.00
N GLY A 333 14.07 -10.90 2.19
CA GLY A 333 15.39 -11.40 1.85
C GLY A 333 15.40 -12.45 0.76
N ILE A 334 16.48 -12.40 -0.02
CA ILE A 334 16.83 -13.33 -1.09
C ILE A 334 18.00 -14.23 -0.67
N ARG A 335 18.05 -15.42 -1.26
CA ARG A 335 19.14 -16.37 -1.11
C ARG A 335 20.33 -15.88 -1.91
N THR A 336 21.49 -15.86 -1.27
CA THR A 336 22.77 -15.52 -1.88
C THR A 336 23.81 -16.55 -1.45
N PHE A 337 25.09 -16.28 -1.74
CA PHE A 337 26.21 -17.07 -1.23
C PHE A 337 26.56 -16.74 0.24
N GLU A 338 25.99 -15.68 0.81
CA GLU A 338 26.27 -15.24 2.19
C GLU A 338 25.71 -16.25 3.21
N THR A 339 26.47 -16.49 4.28
CA THR A 339 26.15 -17.50 5.32
C THR A 339 25.95 -16.89 6.71
N ALA A 340 26.34 -15.64 6.95
CA ALA A 340 26.16 -14.94 8.22
C ALA A 340 24.70 -14.62 8.56
N THR A 341 23.81 -14.66 7.56
CA THR A 341 22.37 -14.43 7.67
C THR A 341 21.61 -15.50 6.91
N ARG A 342 20.35 -15.77 7.31
CA ARG A 342 19.49 -16.78 6.65
C ARG A 342 19.19 -16.41 5.20
N ASN A 343 18.95 -15.12 4.96
CA ASN A 343 18.82 -14.53 3.63
C ASN A 343 19.53 -13.17 3.65
N THR A 344 19.90 -12.65 2.48
CA THR A 344 20.34 -11.27 2.34
C THR A 344 19.11 -10.40 2.15
N LEU A 345 18.82 -9.53 3.13
CA LEU A 345 17.68 -8.61 3.05
C LEU A 345 17.93 -7.53 1.99
N ASP A 346 17.18 -7.57 0.90
CA ASP A 346 17.34 -6.65 -0.23
C ASP A 346 16.52 -5.37 -0.01
N LEU A 347 17.03 -4.46 0.83
CA LEU A 347 16.37 -3.17 1.08
C LEU A 347 16.34 -2.27 -0.16
N SER A 348 17.14 -2.53 -1.20
CA SER A 348 17.11 -1.78 -2.45
C SER A 348 15.82 -2.05 -3.24
N ALA A 349 15.21 -3.23 -3.04
CA ALA A 349 13.93 -3.57 -3.65
C ALA A 349 12.81 -2.63 -3.21
N VAL A 350 12.85 -2.08 -1.99
CA VAL A 350 11.80 -1.19 -1.45
C VAL A 350 11.64 0.08 -2.29
N PRO A 351 12.64 0.98 -2.42
CA PRO A 351 12.50 2.18 -3.24
C PRO A 351 12.30 1.84 -4.72
N TYR A 352 12.87 0.74 -5.23
CA TYR A 352 12.64 0.31 -6.61
C TYR A 352 11.19 -0.08 -6.86
N LEU A 353 10.60 -0.89 -5.99
CA LEU A 353 9.18 -1.27 -6.04
C LEU A 353 8.30 -0.03 -5.91
N LYS A 354 8.61 0.88 -4.96
CA LYS A 354 7.86 2.14 -4.80
C LYS A 354 7.94 3.04 -6.02
N GLN A 355 8.97 2.95 -6.87
CA GLN A 355 9.06 3.68 -8.14
C GLN A 355 8.29 3.00 -9.28
N ARG A 356 8.16 1.68 -9.27
CA ARG A 356 7.59 0.90 -10.39
C ARG A 356 6.17 0.44 -10.17
N SER A 357 5.74 0.34 -8.92
CA SER A 357 4.42 -0.10 -8.52
C SER A 357 3.76 0.89 -7.56
N HIS A 358 2.45 1.00 -7.68
CA HIS A 358 1.60 1.75 -6.75
C HIS A 358 1.24 0.94 -5.50
N LEU A 359 1.52 -0.37 -5.47
CA LEU A 359 1.19 -1.22 -4.34
C LEU A 359 2.04 -0.88 -3.11
N PRO A 360 1.49 -0.99 -1.89
CA PRO A 360 2.25 -0.80 -0.67
C PRO A 360 3.33 -1.87 -0.50
N VAL A 361 4.46 -1.49 0.10
CA VAL A 361 5.63 -2.36 0.29
C VAL A 361 6.02 -2.45 1.76
N LEU A 362 5.87 -3.63 2.35
CA LEU A 362 6.36 -3.97 3.68
C LEU A 362 7.72 -4.67 3.63
N VAL A 363 8.39 -4.74 4.78
CA VAL A 363 9.61 -5.52 4.97
C VAL A 363 9.47 -6.48 6.15
N ASP A 364 9.91 -7.73 5.99
CA ASP A 364 10.02 -8.74 7.05
C ASP A 364 11.48 -8.89 7.50
N PRO A 365 11.94 -8.12 8.50
CA PRO A 365 13.32 -8.18 8.99
C PRO A 365 13.63 -9.47 9.77
N SER A 366 12.61 -10.12 10.34
CA SER A 366 12.74 -11.37 11.11
C SER A 366 13.17 -12.52 10.21
N HIS A 367 12.42 -12.80 9.15
CA HIS A 367 12.78 -13.83 8.18
C HIS A 367 13.84 -13.37 7.18
N GLY A 368 13.91 -12.05 6.93
CA GLY A 368 14.94 -11.39 6.13
C GLY A 368 16.34 -11.77 6.58
N THR A 369 16.59 -11.68 7.88
CA THR A 369 17.92 -11.96 8.44
C THR A 369 18.02 -13.32 9.10
N GLY A 370 16.91 -13.81 9.68
CA GLY A 370 16.89 -15.00 10.53
C GLY A 370 17.64 -14.84 11.85
N ARG A 371 17.95 -13.60 12.28
CA ARG A 371 18.74 -13.30 13.48
C ARG A 371 18.11 -12.16 14.28
N ARG A 372 17.77 -12.43 15.55
CA ARG A 372 17.07 -11.50 16.45
C ARG A 372 17.76 -10.14 16.56
N GLU A 373 19.07 -10.12 16.72
CA GLU A 373 19.89 -8.93 16.87
C GLU A 373 19.90 -8.02 15.63
N LEU A 374 19.59 -8.58 14.46
CA LEU A 374 19.50 -7.82 13.20
C LEU A 374 18.09 -7.31 12.90
N VAL A 375 17.06 -7.80 13.62
CA VAL A 375 15.67 -7.40 13.39
C VAL A 375 15.48 -5.90 13.57
N ALA A 376 15.93 -5.37 14.71
CA ALA A 376 15.74 -3.96 15.03
C ALA A 376 16.48 -2.99 14.10
N PRO A 377 17.78 -3.17 13.79
CA PRO A 377 18.46 -2.28 12.84
C PRO A 377 17.88 -2.40 11.42
N MET A 378 17.50 -3.59 10.97
CA MET A 378 16.89 -3.77 9.63
C MET A 378 15.49 -3.18 9.54
N ALA A 379 14.69 -3.25 10.60
CA ALA A 379 13.39 -2.58 10.67
C ALA A 379 13.52 -1.06 10.55
N ARG A 380 14.51 -0.45 11.22
CA ARG A 380 14.79 0.99 11.10
C ARG A 380 15.27 1.35 9.69
N ALA A 381 16.11 0.52 9.10
CA ALA A 381 16.57 0.72 7.73
C ALA A 381 15.42 0.61 6.71
N ALA A 382 14.47 -0.31 6.92
CA ALA A 382 13.25 -0.41 6.12
C ALA A 382 12.39 0.87 6.18
N ALA A 383 12.20 1.42 7.38
CA ALA A 383 11.52 2.71 7.53
C ALA A 383 12.27 3.84 6.80
N ALA A 384 13.59 3.89 6.96
CA ALA A 384 14.43 4.91 6.35
C ALA A 384 14.45 4.85 4.81
N CYS A 385 14.37 3.66 4.21
CA CYS A 385 14.36 3.50 2.75
C CYS A 385 12.96 3.62 2.11
N GLY A 386 11.92 3.94 2.90
CA GLY A 386 10.59 4.26 2.40
C GLY A 386 9.59 3.11 2.38
N ALA A 387 9.83 2.02 3.14
CA ALA A 387 8.83 0.97 3.30
C ALA A 387 7.56 1.52 3.97
N ASP A 388 6.40 0.97 3.59
CA ASP A 388 5.09 1.30 4.16
C ASP A 388 4.82 0.66 5.51
N GLY A 389 5.74 -0.21 5.95
CA GLY A 389 5.67 -0.87 7.23
C GLY A 389 6.57 -2.09 7.33
N ILE A 390 6.42 -2.82 8.43
CA ILE A 390 7.17 -4.04 8.74
C ILE A 390 6.28 -5.15 9.27
N LEU A 391 6.72 -6.39 9.02
CA LEU A 391 6.15 -7.60 9.58
C LEU A 391 7.19 -8.25 10.52
N VAL A 392 6.93 -8.28 11.83
CA VAL A 392 7.92 -8.65 12.85
C VAL A 392 7.48 -9.86 13.67
N GLU A 393 8.41 -10.77 13.95
CA GLU A 393 8.18 -11.87 14.88
C GLU A 393 8.44 -11.46 16.32
N VAL A 394 7.42 -11.62 17.17
CA VAL A 394 7.47 -11.36 18.61
C VAL A 394 6.87 -12.56 19.32
N HIS A 395 7.62 -13.13 20.26
CA HIS A 395 7.15 -14.25 21.08
C HIS A 395 7.21 -13.84 22.56
N PRO A 396 6.25 -14.24 23.42
CA PRO A 396 6.33 -13.98 24.86
C PRO A 396 7.57 -14.63 25.49
N ASP A 397 7.90 -15.85 25.04
CA ASP A 397 9.09 -16.59 25.44
C ASP A 397 9.79 -17.24 24.22
N PRO A 398 10.61 -16.49 23.46
CA PRO A 398 11.32 -16.99 22.28
C PRO A 398 12.19 -18.23 22.53
N ALA A 399 12.63 -18.49 23.77
CA ALA A 399 13.49 -19.64 24.07
C ALA A 399 12.71 -20.97 23.99
N GLN A 400 11.40 -20.94 24.23
CA GLN A 400 10.52 -22.11 24.22
C GLN A 400 9.62 -22.19 22.97
N ALA A 401 9.81 -21.31 22.00
CA ALA A 401 8.98 -21.26 20.79
C ALA A 401 9.10 -22.55 19.95
N LEU A 402 7.96 -23.06 19.47
CA LEU A 402 7.88 -24.26 18.62
C LEU A 402 8.37 -24.01 17.18
N SER A 403 8.52 -22.74 16.81
CA SER A 403 9.02 -22.31 15.51
C SER A 403 9.75 -20.97 15.63
N ASP A 404 10.94 -20.89 15.02
CA ASP A 404 11.61 -19.62 14.72
C ASP A 404 11.89 -18.72 15.96
N GLY A 405 12.12 -19.33 17.11
CA GLY A 405 12.52 -18.64 18.34
C GLY A 405 13.80 -17.81 18.20
N ALA A 406 14.74 -18.26 17.37
CA ALA A 406 16.05 -17.62 17.16
C ALA A 406 15.96 -16.20 16.58
N GLN A 407 14.94 -15.89 15.79
CA GLN A 407 14.72 -14.55 15.23
C GLN A 407 13.59 -13.76 15.90
N SER A 408 12.77 -14.43 16.72
CA SER A 408 11.65 -13.80 17.42
C SER A 408 12.18 -12.84 18.49
N LEU A 409 11.67 -11.62 18.52
CA LEU A 409 12.00 -10.63 19.55
C LEU A 409 11.32 -11.00 20.87
N TYR A 410 12.01 -10.71 21.98
CA TYR A 410 11.38 -10.67 23.30
C TYR A 410 10.46 -9.43 23.42
N PRO A 411 9.47 -9.44 24.32
CA PRO A 411 8.57 -8.30 24.55
C PRO A 411 9.29 -6.96 24.75
N GLN A 412 10.35 -6.96 25.56
CA GLN A 412 11.13 -5.75 25.85
C GLN A 412 11.87 -5.23 24.61
N GLN A 413 12.45 -6.12 23.81
CA GLN A 413 13.13 -5.75 22.57
C GLN A 413 12.16 -5.18 21.52
N PHE A 414 10.94 -5.73 21.46
CA PHE A 414 9.90 -5.18 20.59
C PHE A 414 9.50 -3.77 21.02
N ARG A 415 9.35 -3.52 22.32
CA ARG A 415 9.10 -2.17 22.86
C ARG A 415 10.21 -1.19 22.48
N GLU A 416 11.46 -1.59 22.64
CA GLU A 416 12.63 -0.78 22.26
C GLU A 416 12.68 -0.52 20.76
N LEU A 417 12.33 -1.52 19.95
CA LEU A 417 12.17 -1.35 18.51
C LEU A 417 11.12 -0.27 18.18
N MET A 418 9.93 -0.34 18.78
CA MET A 418 8.85 0.64 18.54
C MET A 418 9.26 2.06 18.91
N ILE A 419 9.99 2.24 20.02
CA ILE A 419 10.55 3.54 20.42
C ILE A 419 11.54 4.05 19.37
N GLY A 420 12.49 3.20 18.94
CA GLY A 420 13.49 3.56 17.94
C GLY A 420 12.89 3.84 16.56
N LEU A 421 11.86 3.10 16.15
CA LEU A 421 11.17 3.30 14.88
C LEU A 421 10.47 4.65 14.82
N ARG A 422 9.83 5.09 15.91
CA ARG A 422 9.11 6.38 15.95
C ARG A 422 10.00 7.54 15.54
N ALA A 423 11.25 7.57 16.01
CA ALA A 423 12.21 8.62 15.67
C ALA A 423 12.54 8.63 14.16
N ILE A 424 12.81 7.44 13.59
CA ILE A 424 13.16 7.31 12.16
C ILE A 424 11.96 7.62 11.26
N VAL A 425 10.79 7.05 11.57
CA VAL A 425 9.53 7.27 10.83
C VAL A 425 9.18 8.77 10.80
N THR A 426 9.33 9.46 11.94
CA THR A 426 9.10 10.91 12.02
C THR A 426 10.13 11.68 11.18
N ALA A 427 11.40 11.28 11.21
CA ALA A 427 12.46 11.94 10.46
C ALA A 427 12.27 11.84 8.94
N VAL A 428 11.62 10.77 8.44
CA VAL A 428 11.26 10.61 7.03
C VAL A 428 9.86 11.16 6.69
N GLY A 429 9.25 11.92 7.60
CA GLY A 429 7.98 12.64 7.34
C GLY A 429 6.71 11.80 7.47
N ARG A 430 6.80 10.62 8.07
CA ARG A 430 5.68 9.68 8.26
C ARG A 430 5.22 9.61 9.72
N THR A 431 4.08 8.96 9.96
CA THR A 431 3.56 8.70 11.31
C THR A 431 3.58 7.21 11.65
N LEU A 432 3.71 6.85 12.92
CA LEU A 432 3.68 5.46 13.42
C LEU A 432 2.33 5.16 14.10
#